data_AF-A0A939ZZB6-F1
#
_entry.id   AF-A0A939ZZB6-F1
#
_cell.length_a   1.000
_cell.length_b   1.000
_cell.length_c   1.000
_cell.angle_alpha   90.00
_cell.angle_beta   90.00
_cell.angle_gamma   90.00
#
_symmetry.space_group_name_H-M   'P 1'
#
loop_
_entity.id
_entity.type
_entity.pdbx_description
1 polymer ?
#
loop_
_entity_poly.entity_id
_entity_poly.type
_entity_poly.pdbx_seq_one_letter_code
_entity_poly.pdbx_strand_id
1 'polypeptide(L)'
;MDTEKQSSPHGFVKLLIWILPTLVLLLAALFVFKLVPTLFSALTFAAIVLIGLIISRLLMLLISKKTGVQKAWRIAVWVAALLLLLFISLFLPRATHERTEINAQSRFENAAARYLDESFIPLELGTTRSVEYHNVNTIAAIFESSSYTLLCTYDEEEYAAEKAALEARYSFRTKDLPTEFVISGEEVKRIPPYTDIGNYNFRFVLPRDEYPDDCFFKSCFIIVTNDESHEIGYIVFYDYDLDEADDLTRFLIDYCGWNYIR
;
A
#
# COMPACT_ATOMS: atom_id res chain seq x y z
N MET A 1 -6.25 -27.29 58.81
CA MET A 1 -6.96 -26.43 57.86
C MET A 1 -6.03 -25.29 57.56
N ASP A 2 -5.33 -25.43 56.44
CA ASP A 2 -4.19 -24.59 56.08
C ASP A 2 -4.66 -23.20 55.62
N THR A 3 -3.96 -22.19 56.11
CA THR A 3 -4.21 -20.79 55.80
C THR A 3 -3.62 -20.45 54.44
N GLU A 4 -4.50 -20.32 53.46
CA GLU A 4 -4.18 -19.92 52.10
C GLU A 4 -3.58 -18.50 52.10
N LYS A 5 -2.31 -18.43 51.69
CA LYS A 5 -1.46 -17.24 51.74
C LYS A 5 -1.87 -16.31 50.58
N GLN A 6 -2.69 -15.30 50.88
CA GLN A 6 -3.07 -14.24 49.93
C GLN A 6 -1.82 -13.65 49.27
N SER A 7 -1.62 -13.94 47.99
CA SER A 7 -0.55 -13.36 47.19
C SER A 7 -0.80 -11.86 47.04
N SER A 8 0.15 -11.06 47.53
CA SER A 8 0.02 -9.60 47.56
C SER A 8 0.03 -9.02 46.14
N PRO A 9 -0.91 -8.12 45.78
CA PRO A 9 -0.98 -7.46 44.48
C PRO A 9 0.22 -6.54 44.17
N HIS A 10 1.17 -6.41 45.10
CA HIS A 10 2.37 -5.58 44.95
C HIS A 10 3.30 -6.02 43.80
N GLY A 11 3.30 -7.30 43.41
CA GLY A 11 4.13 -7.77 42.29
C GLY A 11 3.65 -7.23 40.94
N PHE A 12 2.34 -7.27 40.70
CA PHE A 12 1.72 -6.83 39.45
C PHE A 12 1.80 -5.31 39.27
N VAL A 13 1.56 -4.55 40.35
CA VAL A 13 1.67 -3.09 40.31
C VAL A 13 3.11 -2.64 40.04
N LYS A 14 4.11 -3.32 40.62
CA LYS A 14 5.51 -3.04 40.31
C LYS A 14 5.85 -3.34 38.85
N LEU A 15 5.35 -4.44 38.29
CA LEU A 15 5.55 -4.77 36.87
C LEU A 15 4.97 -3.69 35.95
N LEU A 16 3.77 -3.20 36.25
CA LEU A 16 3.09 -2.15 35.47
C LEU A 16 3.85 -0.82 35.50
N ILE A 17 4.43 -0.47 36.65
CA ILE A 17 5.24 0.75 36.81
C ILE A 17 6.49 0.72 35.90
N TRP A 18 7.04 -0.45 35.59
CA TRP A 18 8.21 -0.58 34.71
C TRP A 18 7.84 -0.70 33.22
N ILE A 19 6.71 -1.33 32.90
CA ILE A 19 6.30 -1.55 31.52
C ILE A 19 5.80 -0.24 30.87
N LEU A 20 5.02 0.57 31.60
CA LEU A 20 4.40 1.78 31.04
C LEU A 20 5.42 2.81 30.50
N PRO A 21 6.48 3.18 31.26
CA PRO A 21 7.47 4.14 30.78
C PRO A 21 8.26 3.63 29.58
N THR A 22 8.53 2.32 29.56
CA THR A 22 9.26 1.66 28.46
C THR A 22 8.44 1.69 27.17
N LEU A 23 7.13 1.45 27.27
CA LEU A 23 6.20 1.54 26.14
C LEU A 23 6.09 2.98 25.61
N VAL A 24 6.03 3.97 26.50
CA VAL A 24 5.99 5.40 26.14
C VAL A 24 7.28 5.82 25.42
N LEU A 25 8.45 5.37 25.89
CA LEU A 25 9.74 5.61 25.24
C LEU A 25 9.81 4.95 23.85
N LEU A 26 9.28 3.74 23.70
CA LEU A 26 9.24 3.04 22.42
C LEU A 26 8.34 3.77 21.40
N LEU A 27 7.17 4.24 21.83
CA LEU A 27 6.26 5.02 20.99
C LEU A 27 6.85 6.38 20.61
N ALA A 28 7.55 7.05 21.52
CA ALA A 28 8.28 8.28 21.23
C ALA A 28 9.42 8.04 20.23
N ALA A 29 10.17 6.93 20.35
CA ALA A 29 11.21 6.57 19.39
C ALA A 29 10.64 6.27 18.00
N LEU A 30 9.51 5.55 17.91
CA LEU A 30 8.81 5.30 16.64
C LEU A 30 8.27 6.58 16.00
N PHE A 31 7.80 7.53 16.82
CA PHE A 31 7.35 8.85 16.35
C PHE A 31 8.51 9.68 15.78
N VAL A 32 9.66 9.71 16.48
CA VAL A 32 10.88 10.37 15.99
C VAL A 32 11.39 9.70 14.71
N PHE A 33 11.38 8.37 14.64
CA PHE A 33 11.82 7.63 13.45
C PHE A 33 10.95 7.90 12.21
N LYS A 34 9.64 8.14 12.39
CA LYS A 34 8.75 8.58 11.31
C LYS A 34 8.94 10.04 10.90
N LEU A 35 9.49 10.89 11.78
CA LEU A 35 9.72 12.32 11.52
C LEU A 35 11.11 12.62 10.91
N VAL A 36 12.09 11.73 11.09
CA VAL A 36 13.46 11.93 10.58
C VAL A 36 13.52 12.07 9.05
N PRO A 37 12.78 11.30 8.22
CA PRO A 37 12.83 11.44 6.76
C PRO A 37 12.27 12.77 6.24
N THR A 38 11.24 13.32 6.91
CA THR A 38 10.62 14.60 6.57
C THR A 38 11.41 15.80 7.09
N LEU A 39 12.13 15.65 8.20
CA LEU A 39 13.08 16.66 8.68
C LEU A 39 14.36 16.71 7.84
N PHE A 40 14.82 15.57 7.29
CA PHE A 40 16.04 15.52 6.48
C PHE A 40 15.90 16.28 5.15
N SER A 41 14.72 16.24 4.52
CA SER A 41 14.43 17.04 3.32
C SER A 41 14.28 18.54 3.64
N ALA A 42 13.69 18.89 4.78
CA ALA A 42 13.59 20.28 5.23
C ALA A 42 14.96 20.87 5.63
N LEU A 43 15.81 20.07 6.30
CA LEU A 43 17.16 20.46 6.72
C LEU A 43 18.11 20.61 5.53
N THR A 44 18.04 19.73 4.54
CA THR A 44 18.83 19.86 3.31
C THR A 44 18.41 21.09 2.50
N PHE A 45 17.10 21.36 2.40
CA PHE A 45 16.60 22.59 1.78
C PHE A 45 17.04 23.85 2.54
N ALA A 46 16.92 23.87 3.88
CA ALA A 46 17.36 24.97 4.71
C ALA A 46 18.88 25.21 4.63
N ALA A 47 19.68 24.14 4.56
CA ALA A 47 21.13 24.24 4.40
C ALA A 47 21.53 24.82 3.04
N ILE A 48 20.86 24.43 1.95
CA ILE A 48 21.10 24.99 0.60
C ILE A 48 20.76 26.49 0.57
N VAL A 49 19.63 26.89 1.15
CA VAL A 49 19.23 28.30 1.25
C VAL A 49 20.23 29.09 2.08
N LEU A 50 20.68 28.55 3.22
CA LEU A 50 21.65 29.21 4.10
C LEU A 50 23.02 29.38 3.43
N ILE A 51 23.50 28.35 2.71
CA ILE A 51 24.76 28.41 1.94
C ILE A 51 24.64 29.48 0.84
N GLY A 52 23.52 29.53 0.12
CA GLY A 52 23.26 30.57 -0.89
C GLY A 52 23.29 32.00 -0.31
N LEU A 53 22.70 32.20 0.87
CA LEU A 53 22.72 33.49 1.58
C LEU A 53 24.13 33.87 2.06
N ILE A 54 24.91 32.91 2.56
CA ILE A 54 26.30 33.13 3.00
C ILE A 54 27.20 33.51 1.82
N ILE A 55 27.11 32.78 0.70
CA ILE A 55 27.88 33.06 -0.52
C ILE A 55 27.51 34.44 -1.07
N SER A 56 26.21 34.77 -1.13
CA SER A 56 25.72 36.09 -1.52
C SER A 56 26.31 37.23 -0.65
N ARG A 57 26.36 37.03 0.67
CA ARG A 57 26.92 38.01 1.61
C ARG A 57 28.44 38.16 1.49
N LEU A 58 29.17 37.06 1.29
CA LEU A 58 30.61 37.07 1.03
C LEU A 58 30.96 37.79 -0.29
N LEU A 59 30.18 37.54 -1.34
CA LEU A 59 30.29 38.27 -2.62
C LEU A 59 30.01 39.78 -2.45
N MET A 60 29.02 40.15 -1.64
CA MET A 60 28.76 41.56 -1.32
C MET A 60 29.93 42.24 -0.59
N LEU A 61 30.60 41.52 0.32
CA LEU A 61 31.77 42.04 1.05
C LEU A 61 32.98 42.19 0.13
N LEU A 62 33.18 41.28 -0.81
CA LEU A 62 34.27 41.34 -1.79
C LEU A 62 34.10 42.48 -2.82
N ILE A 63 32.87 42.90 -3.09
CA ILE A 63 32.55 43.87 -4.15
C ILE A 63 32.39 45.31 -3.62
N SER A 64 32.51 45.53 -2.30
CA SER A 64 32.36 46.84 -1.65
C SER A 64 33.52 47.83 -1.95
N LYS A 65 33.60 48.33 -3.19
CA LYS A 65 34.21 49.62 -3.58
C LYS A 65 33.95 49.93 -5.07
N LYS A 66 32.75 50.42 -5.43
CA LYS A 66 32.48 51.50 -6.41
C LYS A 66 31.00 51.53 -6.86
N THR A 67 30.52 52.75 -7.06
CA THR A 67 29.12 53.16 -7.28
C THR A 67 28.58 52.84 -8.69
N GLY A 68 27.27 52.59 -8.79
CA GLY A 68 26.51 52.49 -10.05
C GLY A 68 26.40 51.08 -10.64
N VAL A 69 27.52 50.48 -11.05
CA VAL A 69 27.57 49.15 -11.71
C VAL A 69 27.06 48.02 -10.80
N GLN A 70 27.13 48.23 -9.48
CA GLN A 70 26.70 47.26 -8.47
C GLN A 70 25.21 46.93 -8.50
N LYS A 71 24.31 47.84 -8.91
CA LYS A 71 22.86 47.53 -8.95
C LYS A 71 22.51 46.57 -10.09
N ALA A 72 23.11 46.75 -11.26
CA ALA A 72 22.90 45.87 -12.41
C ALA A 72 23.46 44.47 -12.17
N TRP A 73 24.67 44.38 -11.58
CA TRP A 73 25.28 43.10 -11.21
C TRP A 73 24.47 42.35 -10.14
N ARG A 74 23.86 43.05 -9.18
CA ARG A 74 22.96 42.44 -8.19
C ARG A 74 21.76 41.76 -8.86
N ILE A 75 21.12 42.44 -9.81
CA ILE A 75 19.97 41.87 -10.53
C ILE A 75 20.41 40.67 -11.37
N ALA A 76 21.54 40.76 -12.07
CA ALA A 76 22.06 39.66 -12.88
C ALA A 76 22.36 38.40 -12.06
N VAL A 77 22.94 38.53 -10.86
CA VAL A 77 23.20 37.40 -9.95
C VAL A 77 21.90 36.78 -9.45
N TRP A 78 20.89 37.58 -9.08
CA TRP A 78 19.58 37.06 -8.67
C TRP A 78 18.86 36.33 -9.80
N VAL A 79 18.92 36.87 -11.02
CA VAL A 79 18.32 36.24 -12.21
C VAL A 79 19.06 34.93 -12.55
N ALA A 80 20.39 34.91 -12.50
CA ALA A 80 21.16 33.69 -12.74
C ALA A 80 20.88 32.60 -11.69
N ALA A 81 20.77 32.98 -10.41
CA ALA A 81 20.39 32.04 -9.35
C ALA A 81 18.98 31.48 -9.54
N LEU A 82 18.01 32.33 -9.93
CA LEU A 82 16.64 31.90 -10.24
C LEU A 82 16.60 30.94 -11.43
N LEU A 83 17.33 31.25 -12.51
CA LEU A 83 17.41 30.40 -13.69
C LEU A 83 18.08 29.06 -13.41
N LEU A 84 19.12 29.04 -12.57
CA LEU A 84 19.76 27.81 -12.12
C LEU A 84 18.81 26.96 -11.29
N LEU A 85 18.03 27.55 -10.39
CA LEU A 85 16.99 26.85 -9.63
C LEU A 85 15.90 26.26 -10.54
N LEU A 86 15.45 27.03 -11.54
CA LEU A 86 14.50 26.54 -12.55
C LEU A 86 15.08 25.40 -13.37
N PHE A 87 16.34 25.51 -13.79
CA PHE A 87 17.03 24.45 -14.52
C PHE A 87 17.16 23.17 -13.68
N ILE A 88 17.58 23.28 -12.41
CA ILE A 88 17.63 22.13 -11.49
C ILE A 88 16.23 21.53 -11.28
N SER A 89 15.17 22.35 -11.23
CA SER A 89 13.79 21.84 -11.13
C SER A 89 13.30 21.06 -12.34
N LEU A 90 13.82 21.39 -13.54
CA LEU A 90 13.51 20.69 -14.79
C LEU A 90 14.30 19.39 -14.96
N PHE A 91 15.46 19.28 -14.31
CA PHE A 91 16.37 18.12 -14.40
C PHE A 91 16.42 17.26 -13.14
N LEU A 92 15.62 17.58 -12.11
CA LEU A 92 15.38 16.65 -11.00
C LEU A 92 14.70 15.41 -11.59
N PRO A 93 15.34 14.23 -11.53
CA PRO A 93 14.82 13.04 -12.17
C PRO A 93 13.44 12.70 -11.62
N ARG A 94 12.59 12.20 -12.52
CA ARG A 94 11.22 11.68 -12.35
C ARG A 94 11.20 10.40 -11.50
N ALA A 95 11.94 10.37 -10.37
CA ALA A 95 12.12 9.23 -9.48
C ALA A 95 10.95 9.01 -8.51
N THR A 96 9.84 9.71 -8.71
CA THR A 96 8.64 9.55 -7.88
C THR A 96 7.82 8.32 -8.30
N HIS A 97 7.77 8.01 -9.59
CA HIS A 97 6.89 6.98 -10.14
C HIS A 97 7.33 5.56 -9.75
N GLU A 98 8.58 5.22 -10.05
CA GLU A 98 9.17 3.91 -9.72
C GLU A 98 9.16 3.66 -8.19
N ARG A 99 9.38 4.70 -7.39
CA ARG A 99 9.32 4.62 -5.93
C ARG A 99 7.90 4.42 -5.40
N THR A 100 6.88 4.92 -6.10
CA THR A 100 5.48 4.66 -5.73
C THR A 100 5.04 3.26 -6.10
N GLU A 101 5.46 2.74 -7.27
CA GLU A 101 5.14 1.38 -7.73
C GLU A 101 5.75 0.31 -6.82
N ILE A 102 7.05 0.39 -6.53
CA ILE A 102 7.74 -0.55 -5.63
C ILE A 102 7.10 -0.55 -4.23
N ASN A 103 6.70 0.62 -3.74
CA ASN A 103 6.05 0.74 -2.44
C ASN A 103 4.61 0.15 -2.46
N ALA A 104 3.87 0.34 -3.54
CA ALA A 104 2.54 -0.23 -3.74
C ALA A 104 2.59 -1.76 -3.80
N GLN A 105 3.46 -2.32 -4.65
CA GLN A 105 3.66 -3.76 -4.77
C GLN A 105 4.11 -4.38 -3.43
N SER A 106 5.14 -3.82 -2.79
CA SER A 106 5.65 -4.36 -1.53
C SER A 106 4.59 -4.34 -0.42
N ARG A 107 3.75 -3.29 -0.36
CA ARG A 107 2.63 -3.24 0.59
C ARG A 107 1.60 -4.34 0.32
N PHE A 108 1.26 -4.55 -0.94
CA PHE A 108 0.34 -5.59 -1.36
C PHE A 108 0.88 -6.99 -1.02
N GLU A 109 2.13 -7.30 -1.39
CA GLU A 109 2.75 -8.60 -1.11
C GLU A 109 2.87 -8.89 0.38
N ASN A 110 3.19 -7.89 1.20
CA ASN A 110 3.22 -8.03 2.66
C ASN A 110 1.83 -8.35 3.24
N ALA A 111 0.76 -7.80 2.65
CA ALA A 111 -0.60 -8.14 3.04
C ALA A 111 -0.97 -9.56 2.59
N ALA A 112 -0.67 -9.90 1.35
CA ALA A 112 -0.91 -11.22 0.80
C ALA A 112 -0.21 -12.32 1.64
N ALA A 113 1.08 -12.14 1.94
CA ALA A 113 1.85 -13.06 2.80
C ALA A 113 1.29 -13.17 4.23
N ARG A 114 0.60 -12.14 4.73
CA ARG A 114 -0.01 -12.17 6.07
C ARG A 114 -1.29 -13.00 6.10
N TYR A 115 -2.13 -12.91 5.06
CA TYR A 115 -3.50 -13.42 5.10
C TYR A 115 -3.73 -14.69 4.25
N LEU A 116 -2.82 -15.00 3.32
CA LEU A 116 -2.91 -16.16 2.41
C LEU A 116 -1.87 -17.25 2.72
N ASP A 117 -0.98 -16.99 3.69
CA ASP A 117 0.04 -17.89 4.26
C ASP A 117 0.99 -18.52 3.22
N GLU A 118 0.70 -19.73 2.75
CA GLU A 118 1.60 -20.53 1.89
C GLU A 118 1.18 -20.58 0.41
N SER A 119 -0.02 -20.09 0.10
CA SER A 119 -0.58 -20.13 -1.26
C SER A 119 -0.19 -18.94 -2.14
N PHE A 120 0.29 -17.86 -1.53
CA PHE A 120 0.61 -16.64 -2.25
C PHE A 120 1.93 -16.78 -3.00
N ILE A 121 1.87 -16.58 -4.31
CA ILE A 121 3.06 -16.47 -5.15
C ILE A 121 3.38 -14.99 -5.27
N PRO A 122 4.62 -14.55 -4.97
CA PRO A 122 5.02 -13.16 -5.10
C PRO A 122 4.71 -12.61 -6.50
N LEU A 123 4.36 -11.33 -6.56
CA LEU A 123 4.14 -10.67 -7.83
C LEU A 123 5.50 -10.35 -8.44
N GLU A 124 5.71 -10.75 -9.68
CA GLU A 124 6.74 -10.12 -10.51
C GLU A 124 5.96 -9.27 -11.49
N LEU A 125 5.78 -8.00 -11.14
CA LEU A 125 5.17 -7.04 -12.05
C LEU A 125 6.19 -6.73 -13.14
N GLY A 126 5.82 -6.96 -14.39
CA GLY A 126 6.55 -6.42 -15.55
C GLY A 126 6.55 -4.90 -15.58
N THR A 127 6.81 -4.33 -16.76
CA THR A 127 6.89 -2.88 -16.95
C THR A 127 5.49 -2.26 -16.95
N THR A 128 5.09 -1.70 -15.81
CA THR A 128 3.80 -1.02 -15.66
C THR A 128 3.85 0.42 -16.16
N ARG A 129 2.74 0.87 -16.76
CA ARG A 129 2.51 2.29 -17.07
C ARG A 129 2.08 3.06 -15.82
N SER A 130 1.26 2.42 -14.99
CA SER A 130 0.77 2.97 -13.74
C SER A 130 0.37 1.85 -12.78
N VAL A 131 0.49 2.14 -11.49
CA VAL A 131 0.05 1.27 -10.40
C VAL A 131 -0.77 2.09 -9.41
N GLU A 132 -1.97 1.62 -9.14
CA GLU A 132 -2.88 2.18 -8.14
C GLU A 132 -3.03 1.20 -6.98
N TYR A 133 -2.90 1.70 -5.75
CA TYR A 133 -3.00 0.87 -4.56
C TYR A 133 -4.05 1.43 -3.62
N HIS A 134 -4.96 0.56 -3.20
CA HIS A 134 -6.03 0.87 -2.27
C HIS A 134 -6.06 -0.15 -1.15
N ASN A 135 -6.41 0.31 0.05
CA ASN A 135 -6.65 -0.55 1.18
C ASN A 135 -7.92 -0.08 1.89
N VAL A 136 -8.79 -1.01 2.20
CA VAL A 136 -9.92 -0.81 3.10
C VAL A 136 -9.65 -1.65 4.34
N ASN A 137 -9.76 -1.04 5.51
CA ASN A 137 -9.66 -1.75 6.78
C ASN A 137 -10.79 -1.29 7.68
N THR A 138 -11.58 -2.25 8.15
CA THR A 138 -12.73 -2.06 9.03
C THR A 138 -12.53 -2.92 10.27
N ILE A 139 -12.61 -2.29 11.45
CA ILE A 139 -12.53 -2.99 12.74
C ILE A 139 -13.83 -2.74 13.49
N ALA A 140 -14.56 -3.82 13.80
CA ALA A 140 -15.77 -3.79 14.61
C ALA A 140 -15.56 -4.64 15.87
N ALA A 141 -15.39 -4.00 17.02
CA ALA A 141 -15.02 -4.63 18.28
C ALA A 141 -13.71 -5.46 18.19
N ILE A 142 -13.82 -6.78 18.09
CA ILE A 142 -12.67 -7.71 17.95
C ILE A 142 -12.54 -8.30 16.55
N PHE A 143 -13.46 -7.95 15.64
CA PHE A 143 -13.48 -8.46 14.27
C PHE A 143 -12.77 -7.48 13.34
N GLU A 144 -11.77 -7.99 12.62
CA GLU A 144 -11.01 -7.25 11.62
C GLU A 144 -11.40 -7.74 10.23
N SER A 145 -11.65 -6.77 9.35
CA SER A 145 -11.89 -6.96 7.93
C SER A 145 -10.93 -6.07 7.16
N SER A 146 -10.13 -6.63 6.28
CA SER A 146 -9.13 -5.91 5.50
C SER A 146 -9.13 -6.37 4.06
N SER A 147 -9.11 -5.40 3.15
CA SER A 147 -8.87 -5.62 1.74
C SER A 147 -7.71 -4.78 1.23
N TYR A 148 -7.00 -5.34 0.26
CA TYR A 148 -5.85 -4.71 -0.37
C TYR A 148 -6.01 -4.93 -1.87
N THR A 149 -6.03 -3.83 -2.62
CA THR A 149 -6.23 -3.83 -4.06
C THR A 149 -5.05 -3.16 -4.72
N LEU A 150 -4.49 -3.82 -5.72
CA LEU A 150 -3.43 -3.31 -6.57
C LEU A 150 -3.92 -3.38 -8.02
N LEU A 151 -4.08 -2.23 -8.68
CA LEU A 151 -4.47 -2.16 -10.09
C LEU A 151 -3.28 -1.69 -10.91
N CYS A 152 -2.84 -2.53 -11.82
CA CYS A 152 -1.72 -2.25 -12.71
C CYS A 152 -2.26 -2.02 -14.13
N THR A 153 -1.75 -0.99 -14.80
CA THR A 153 -2.03 -0.74 -16.21
C THR A 153 -0.77 -0.92 -17.03
N TYR A 154 -0.91 -1.54 -18.19
CA TYR A 154 0.20 -1.93 -19.05
C TYR A 154 0.06 -1.34 -20.44
N ASP A 155 1.16 -1.34 -21.18
CA ASP A 155 1.11 -1.25 -22.64
C ASP A 155 0.70 -2.61 -23.22
N GLU A 156 0.17 -2.63 -24.45
CA GLU A 156 -0.47 -3.81 -25.05
C GLU A 156 0.42 -5.07 -25.08
N GLU A 157 1.70 -4.92 -25.44
CA GLU A 157 2.65 -6.03 -25.51
C GLU A 157 2.91 -6.63 -24.11
N GLU A 158 3.12 -5.76 -23.12
CA GLU A 158 3.37 -6.19 -21.74
C GLU A 158 2.12 -6.80 -21.10
N TYR A 159 0.95 -6.23 -21.40
CA TYR A 159 -0.34 -6.77 -20.95
C TYR A 159 -0.54 -8.23 -21.40
N ALA A 160 -0.28 -8.50 -22.69
CA ALA A 160 -0.40 -9.85 -23.23
C ALA A 160 0.58 -10.83 -22.57
N ALA A 161 1.82 -10.38 -22.33
CA ALA A 161 2.84 -11.18 -21.64
C ALA A 161 2.47 -11.49 -20.19
N GLU A 162 2.06 -10.47 -19.43
CA GLU A 162 1.64 -10.61 -18.04
C GLU A 162 0.40 -11.48 -17.90
N LYS A 163 -0.62 -11.26 -18.75
CA LYS A 163 -1.84 -12.10 -18.77
C LYS A 163 -1.52 -13.57 -19.03
N ALA A 164 -0.60 -13.86 -19.95
CA ALA A 164 -0.15 -15.23 -20.20
C ALA A 164 0.64 -15.81 -19.00
N ALA A 165 1.46 -15.00 -18.33
CA ALA A 165 2.20 -15.40 -17.15
C ALA A 165 1.27 -15.73 -15.96
N LEU A 166 0.13 -15.04 -15.83
CA LEU A 166 -0.86 -15.33 -14.79
C LEU A 166 -1.39 -16.77 -14.86
N GLU A 167 -1.71 -17.27 -16.05
CA GLU A 167 -2.22 -18.63 -16.24
C GLU A 167 -1.16 -19.69 -15.93
N ALA A 168 0.13 -19.36 -16.10
CA ALA A 168 1.22 -20.24 -15.74
C ALA A 168 1.52 -20.20 -14.23
N ARG A 169 1.29 -19.04 -13.59
CA ARG A 169 1.62 -18.79 -12.20
C ARG A 169 0.53 -19.29 -11.25
N TYR A 170 -0.75 -19.12 -11.61
CA TYR A 170 -1.87 -19.35 -10.70
C TYR A 170 -2.85 -20.40 -11.20
N SER A 171 -3.38 -21.18 -10.25
CA SER A 171 -4.55 -22.01 -10.46
C SER A 171 -5.81 -21.22 -10.12
N PHE A 172 -6.79 -21.25 -11.01
CA PHE A 172 -8.05 -20.53 -10.81
C PHE A 172 -9.19 -21.48 -10.48
N ARG A 173 -10.12 -21.02 -9.65
CA ARG A 173 -11.36 -21.75 -9.39
C ARG A 173 -12.14 -21.84 -10.70
N THR A 174 -12.58 -23.05 -11.05
CA THR A 174 -13.34 -23.33 -12.29
C THR A 174 -14.71 -23.93 -12.03
N LYS A 175 -15.00 -24.30 -10.77
CA LYS A 175 -16.26 -24.89 -10.34
C LYS A 175 -16.91 -24.02 -9.27
N ASP A 176 -18.22 -24.13 -9.17
CA ASP A 176 -18.95 -23.61 -8.02
C ASP A 176 -18.54 -24.40 -6.77
N LEU A 177 -18.54 -23.73 -5.62
CA LEU A 177 -18.27 -24.38 -4.33
C LEU A 177 -19.36 -25.44 -4.07
N PRO A 178 -19.03 -26.69 -3.67
CA PRO A 178 -20.00 -27.73 -3.40
C PRO A 178 -21.03 -27.30 -2.34
N THR A 179 -22.27 -27.71 -2.58
CA THR A 179 -23.45 -27.35 -1.79
C THR A 179 -23.52 -28.19 -0.52
N GLU A 180 -22.71 -27.89 0.50
CA GLU A 180 -22.78 -28.63 1.78
C GLU A 180 -23.45 -27.87 2.93
N PHE A 181 -24.00 -26.68 2.70
CA PHE A 181 -24.73 -25.95 3.75
C PHE A 181 -26.12 -25.50 3.30
N VAL A 182 -27.13 -26.29 3.68
CA VAL A 182 -28.53 -25.84 3.75
C VAL A 182 -28.70 -25.11 5.08
N ILE A 183 -28.61 -23.78 5.06
CA ILE A 183 -29.03 -22.97 6.22
C ILE A 183 -30.53 -22.74 6.06
N SER A 184 -31.32 -23.31 6.98
CA SER A 184 -32.76 -23.05 7.09
C SER A 184 -33.64 -23.41 5.86
N GLY A 185 -33.17 -24.31 4.99
CA GLY A 185 -33.98 -24.85 3.88
C GLY A 185 -33.99 -24.02 2.59
N GLU A 186 -33.17 -22.98 2.48
CA GLU A 186 -33.00 -22.19 1.26
C GLU A 186 -31.63 -22.49 0.61
N GLU A 187 -31.62 -22.69 -0.70
CA GLU A 187 -30.39 -22.78 -1.49
C GLU A 187 -29.76 -21.39 -1.58
N VAL A 188 -28.65 -21.17 -0.88
CA VAL A 188 -27.94 -19.90 -0.93
C VAL A 188 -27.11 -19.86 -2.21
N LYS A 189 -27.34 -18.85 -3.06
CA LYS A 189 -26.57 -18.63 -4.29
C LYS A 189 -25.20 -18.08 -3.94
N ARG A 190 -24.18 -18.95 -3.89
CA ARG A 190 -22.80 -18.52 -3.69
C ARG A 190 -22.21 -17.92 -4.98
N ILE A 191 -21.27 -16.99 -4.78
CA ILE A 191 -20.55 -16.26 -5.84
C ILE A 191 -19.90 -17.25 -6.83
N PRO A 192 -20.10 -17.09 -8.15
CA PRO A 192 -19.52 -17.98 -9.13
C PRO A 192 -17.98 -17.87 -9.18
N PRO A 193 -17.26 -18.92 -9.62
CA PRO A 193 -15.80 -18.96 -9.73
C PRO A 193 -15.20 -17.89 -10.64
N TYR A 194 -15.98 -17.47 -11.63
CA TYR A 194 -15.68 -16.39 -12.55
C TYR A 194 -16.91 -15.49 -12.66
N THR A 195 -16.69 -14.19 -12.79
CA THR A 195 -17.79 -13.27 -13.09
C THR A 195 -17.25 -12.09 -13.88
N ASP A 196 -17.93 -11.78 -14.98
CA ASP A 196 -17.72 -10.53 -15.70
C ASP A 196 -18.60 -9.46 -15.04
N ILE A 197 -17.99 -8.39 -14.54
CA ILE A 197 -18.69 -7.23 -14.01
C ILE A 197 -18.22 -6.01 -14.81
N GLY A 198 -19.09 -5.54 -15.71
CA GLY A 198 -18.70 -4.56 -16.72
C GLY A 198 -17.63 -5.16 -17.64
N ASN A 199 -16.51 -4.45 -17.82
CA ASN A 199 -15.40 -4.87 -18.67
C ASN A 199 -14.30 -5.61 -17.90
N TYR A 200 -14.54 -5.91 -16.63
CA TYR A 200 -13.60 -6.62 -15.77
C TYR A 200 -14.01 -8.08 -15.60
N ASN A 201 -13.08 -8.98 -15.88
CA ASN A 201 -13.20 -10.40 -15.63
C ASN A 201 -12.53 -10.74 -14.30
N PHE A 202 -13.31 -11.18 -13.30
CA PHE A 202 -12.83 -11.55 -11.97
C PHE A 202 -12.67 -13.07 -11.85
N ARG A 203 -11.53 -13.50 -11.31
CA ARG A 203 -11.22 -14.91 -11.10
C ARG A 203 -10.59 -15.14 -9.73
N PHE A 204 -11.14 -16.10 -9.00
CA PHE A 204 -10.62 -16.51 -7.70
C PHE A 204 -9.42 -17.44 -7.88
N VAL A 205 -8.32 -17.14 -7.18
CA VAL A 205 -7.13 -17.97 -7.14
C VAL A 205 -7.33 -19.07 -6.09
N LEU A 206 -6.97 -20.29 -6.46
CA LEU A 206 -7.00 -21.44 -5.55
C LEU A 206 -5.68 -21.53 -4.76
N PRO A 207 -5.74 -21.94 -3.49
CA PRO A 207 -4.54 -22.31 -2.74
C PRO A 207 -3.76 -23.43 -3.45
N ARG A 208 -2.44 -23.43 -3.29
CA ARG A 208 -1.55 -24.41 -3.94
C ARG A 208 -1.77 -25.84 -3.43
N ASP A 209 -2.07 -25.96 -2.15
CA ASP A 209 -2.38 -27.22 -1.51
C ASP A 209 -3.90 -27.37 -1.45
N GLU A 210 -4.39 -28.44 -2.09
CA GLU A 210 -5.80 -28.80 -2.27
C GLU A 210 -6.60 -28.73 -0.96
N TYR A 211 -7.02 -27.54 -0.57
CA TYR A 211 -8.14 -27.39 0.33
C TYR A 211 -9.41 -27.72 -0.48
N PRO A 212 -10.35 -28.45 0.12
CA PRO A 212 -11.63 -28.70 -0.53
C PRO A 212 -12.25 -27.34 -0.89
N ASP A 213 -13.04 -27.32 -1.97
CA ASP A 213 -13.73 -26.19 -2.60
C ASP A 213 -14.70 -25.45 -1.63
N ASP A 214 -14.42 -25.42 -0.32
CA ASP A 214 -15.27 -24.94 0.75
C ASP A 214 -14.63 -23.71 1.44
N CYS A 215 -13.55 -23.14 0.86
CA CYS A 215 -12.91 -21.93 1.35
C CYS A 215 -13.94 -20.80 1.51
N PHE A 216 -14.42 -20.69 2.75
CA PHE A 216 -15.20 -19.60 3.28
C PHE A 216 -14.48 -18.28 2.99
N PHE A 217 -15.25 -17.21 2.73
CA PHE A 217 -14.78 -15.87 2.35
C PHE A 217 -13.86 -15.17 3.37
N LYS A 218 -13.47 -15.85 4.45
CA LYS A 218 -12.61 -15.29 5.49
C LYS A 218 -11.24 -14.89 4.96
N SER A 219 -10.75 -15.54 3.91
CA SER A 219 -9.64 -15.01 3.12
C SER A 219 -9.74 -15.46 1.66
N CYS A 220 -9.43 -14.56 0.73
CA CYS A 220 -9.35 -14.92 -0.68
C CYS A 220 -8.37 -14.04 -1.45
N PHE A 221 -7.89 -14.57 -2.57
CA PHE A 221 -7.11 -13.85 -3.56
C PHE A 221 -7.87 -13.84 -4.88
N ILE A 222 -8.12 -12.65 -5.41
CA ILE A 222 -8.83 -12.45 -6.67
C ILE A 222 -7.90 -11.73 -7.63
N ILE A 223 -7.83 -12.25 -8.86
CA ILE A 223 -7.17 -11.59 -9.97
C ILE A 223 -8.25 -11.13 -10.93
N VAL A 224 -8.10 -9.91 -11.42
CA VAL A 224 -9.04 -9.26 -12.30
C VAL A 224 -8.32 -8.75 -13.53
N THR A 225 -8.93 -8.90 -14.70
CA THR A 225 -8.36 -8.46 -15.97
C THR A 225 -9.38 -7.62 -16.74
N ASN A 226 -8.91 -6.59 -17.44
CA ASN A 226 -9.69 -5.83 -18.41
C ASN A 226 -8.90 -5.69 -19.70
N ASP A 227 -9.39 -6.39 -20.72
CA ASP A 227 -8.75 -6.50 -22.03
C ASP A 227 -8.81 -5.18 -22.80
N GLU A 228 -9.82 -4.33 -22.55
CA GLU A 228 -9.99 -3.07 -23.27
C GLU A 228 -9.04 -1.97 -22.75
N SER A 229 -8.82 -1.93 -21.43
CA SER A 229 -7.95 -0.93 -20.79
C SER A 229 -6.52 -1.43 -20.55
N HIS A 230 -6.23 -2.70 -20.85
CA HIS A 230 -4.97 -3.38 -20.57
C HIS A 230 -4.59 -3.32 -19.08
N GLU A 231 -5.57 -3.65 -18.23
CA GLU A 231 -5.42 -3.61 -16.78
C GLU A 231 -5.44 -5.01 -16.17
N ILE A 232 -4.58 -5.21 -15.17
CA ILE A 232 -4.59 -6.38 -14.30
C ILE A 232 -4.67 -5.88 -12.86
N GLY A 233 -5.70 -6.29 -12.15
CA GLY A 233 -5.86 -6.01 -10.73
C GLY A 233 -5.68 -7.26 -9.88
N TYR A 234 -5.25 -7.02 -8.66
CA TYR A 234 -4.98 -8.04 -7.64
C TYR A 234 -5.70 -7.60 -6.36
N ILE A 235 -6.49 -8.49 -5.77
CA ILE A 235 -7.28 -8.18 -4.57
C ILE A 235 -7.02 -9.28 -3.55
N VAL A 236 -6.44 -8.89 -2.40
CA VAL A 236 -6.36 -9.72 -1.21
C VAL A 236 -7.46 -9.27 -0.27
N PHE A 237 -8.29 -10.21 0.17
CA PHE A 237 -9.31 -9.98 1.16
C PHE A 237 -9.11 -10.89 2.36
N TYR A 238 -9.39 -10.36 3.54
CA TYR A 238 -9.44 -11.07 4.79
C TYR A 238 -10.56 -10.51 5.67
N ASP A 239 -11.35 -11.38 6.28
CA ASP A 239 -12.32 -11.02 7.29
C ASP A 239 -12.45 -12.16 8.29
N TYR A 240 -12.33 -11.83 9.58
CA TYR A 240 -12.40 -12.83 10.64
C TYR A 240 -13.79 -13.49 10.75
N ASP A 241 -14.86 -12.72 10.50
CA ASP A 241 -16.24 -13.07 10.85
C ASP A 241 -17.18 -13.10 9.64
N LEU A 242 -16.67 -12.84 8.42
CA LEU A 242 -17.48 -12.97 7.21
C LEU A 242 -17.72 -14.45 6.90
N ASP A 243 -18.92 -14.90 7.23
CA ASP A 243 -19.37 -16.26 6.93
C ASP A 243 -19.88 -16.40 5.48
N GLU A 244 -20.40 -15.31 4.88
CA GLU A 244 -20.97 -15.35 3.53
C GLU A 244 -20.95 -13.98 2.80
N ALA A 245 -20.93 -14.04 1.47
CA ALA A 245 -21.16 -12.91 0.58
C ALA A 245 -22.16 -13.30 -0.53
N ASP A 246 -23.34 -12.67 -0.50
CA ASP A 246 -24.48 -13.04 -1.37
C ASP A 246 -24.37 -12.46 -2.80
N ASP A 247 -23.63 -11.35 -2.95
CA ASP A 247 -23.48 -10.61 -4.19
C ASP A 247 -22.01 -10.19 -4.36
N LEU A 248 -21.36 -10.70 -5.43
CA LEU A 248 -19.96 -10.41 -5.72
C LEU A 248 -19.72 -8.93 -6.02
N THR A 249 -20.61 -8.27 -6.74
CA THR A 249 -20.46 -6.83 -7.06
C THR A 249 -20.47 -6.02 -5.77
N ARG A 250 -21.43 -6.32 -4.89
CA ARG A 250 -21.51 -5.67 -3.60
C ARG A 250 -20.32 -6.00 -2.71
N PHE A 251 -19.87 -7.25 -2.67
CA PHE A 251 -18.66 -7.65 -1.98
C PHE A 251 -17.44 -6.83 -2.44
N LEU A 252 -17.22 -6.75 -3.76
CA LEU A 252 -16.11 -6.02 -4.33
C LEU A 252 -16.16 -4.52 -3.99
N ILE A 253 -17.33 -3.90 -4.05
CA ILE A 253 -17.49 -2.46 -3.73
C ILE A 253 -17.39 -2.21 -2.23
N ASP A 254 -18.23 -2.87 -1.43
CA ASP A 254 -18.41 -2.59 -0.01
C ASP A 254 -17.20 -3.07 0.83
N TYR A 255 -16.62 -4.22 0.47
CA TYR A 255 -15.54 -4.85 1.24
C TYR A 255 -14.17 -4.66 0.59
N CYS A 256 -14.07 -4.73 -0.75
CA CYS A 256 -12.79 -4.60 -1.46
C CYS A 256 -12.47 -3.16 -1.93
N GLY A 257 -13.42 -2.23 -1.81
CA GLY A 257 -13.25 -0.85 -2.28
C GLY A 257 -13.07 -0.74 -3.80
N TRP A 258 -13.55 -1.73 -4.55
CA TRP A 258 -13.42 -1.81 -6.01
C TRP A 258 -14.41 -0.86 -6.68
N ASN A 259 -13.99 0.38 -6.93
CA ASN A 259 -14.82 1.44 -7.50
C ASN A 259 -14.62 1.63 -9.02
N TYR A 260 -14.08 0.62 -9.71
CA TYR A 260 -13.76 0.69 -11.14
C TYR A 260 -14.88 0.19 -12.05
N ILE A 261 -15.95 -0.38 -11.47
CA ILE A 261 -17.14 -0.78 -12.20
C ILE A 261 -17.87 0.50 -12.63
N ARG A 262 -17.86 0.78 -13.94
CA ARG A 262 -18.54 1.92 -14.56
C ARG A 262 -19.68 1.46 -15.45
#